data_AF-A0A7Y3EYI0-F1
#
_entry.id   AF-A0A7Y3EYI0-F1
#
_cell.length_a   1.000
_cell.length_b   1.000
_cell.length_c   1.000
_cell.angle_alpha   90.00
_cell.angle_beta   90.00
_cell.angle_gamma   90.00
#
_symmetry.space_group_name_H-M   'P 1'
#
loop_
_entity.id
_entity.type
_entity.pdbx_description
1 polymer ?
#
loop_
_entity_poly.entity_id
_entity_poly.type
_entity_poly.pdbx_seq_one_letter_code
_entity_poly.pdbx_strand_id
1 'polypeptide(L)'
;GDILSKPVALGVVQITNDGTPVILLKERQSTGGYPMIGAVSRLDLFKVVQAFPGTPIRFALADPARLRNELMRFYNFWGLR
;
A
#
# COMPACT_ATOMS: atom_id res chain seq x y z
N GLY A 1 9.39 12.13 19.24
CA GLY A 1 9.80 13.12 18.23
C GLY A 1 8.68 13.19 17.22
N ASP A 2 8.13 14.38 16.98
CA ASP A 2 7.00 14.53 16.07
C ASP A 2 7.39 14.17 14.64
N ILE A 3 6.53 13.39 14.00
CA ILE A 3 6.70 13.00 12.60
C ILE A 3 6.11 14.13 11.76
N LEU A 4 6.97 14.79 11.00
CA LEU A 4 6.55 15.77 10.00
C LEU A 4 5.62 15.10 8.99
N SER A 5 4.54 15.80 8.64
CA SER A 5 3.56 15.32 7.67
C SER A 5 4.22 15.06 6.30
N LYS A 6 3.91 13.91 5.69
CA LYS A 6 4.48 13.47 4.41
C LYS A 6 3.39 13.12 3.40
N PRO A 7 3.65 13.26 2.09
CA PRO A 7 2.74 12.78 1.05
C PRO A 7 2.48 11.29 1.17
N VAL A 8 1.24 10.88 0.92
CA VAL A 8 0.83 9.48 1.07
C VAL A 8 0.41 8.89 -0.27
N ALA A 9 1.03 7.77 -0.65
CA ALA A 9 0.67 7.01 -1.84
C ALA A 9 -0.38 5.93 -1.55
N LEU A 10 -1.04 5.45 -2.61
CA LEU A 10 -1.96 4.33 -2.52
C LEU A 10 -1.21 3.07 -2.05
N GLY A 11 -1.79 2.35 -1.11
CA GLY A 11 -1.25 1.11 -0.55
C GLY A 11 -0.21 1.31 0.54
N VAL A 12 0.11 2.54 0.94
CA VAL A 12 0.97 2.82 2.09
C VAL A 12 0.40 2.16 3.35
N VAL A 13 1.29 1.55 4.13
CA VAL A 13 0.97 0.94 5.42
C VAL A 13 1.45 1.87 6.53
N GLN A 14 0.51 2.48 7.24
CA GLN A 14 0.77 3.32 8.40
C GLN A 14 0.68 2.50 9.69
N ILE A 15 1.45 2.88 10.70
CA ILE A 15 1.33 2.35 12.07
C ILE A 15 0.73 3.45 12.94
N THR A 16 -0.46 3.21 13.50
CA THR A 16 -1.11 4.15 14.42
C THR A 16 -0.41 4.17 15.78
N ASN A 17 -0.79 5.10 16.66
CA ASN A 17 -0.17 5.24 17.99
C ASN A 17 -0.34 4.01 18.89
N ASP A 18 -1.40 3.22 18.67
CA ASP A 18 -1.68 1.93 19.32
C ASP A 18 -0.97 0.74 18.65
N GLY A 19 -0.17 0.98 17.61
CA GLY A 19 0.59 -0.06 16.92
C GLY A 19 -0.18 -0.79 15.81
N THR A 20 -1.43 -0.39 15.53
CA THR A 20 -2.27 -1.04 14.53
C THR A 20 -1.83 -0.67 13.10
N PRO A 21 -1.58 -1.66 12.22
CA PRO A 21 -1.26 -1.38 10.82
C PRO A 21 -2.52 -1.04 10.02
N VAL A 22 -2.46 0.08 9.28
CA VAL A 22 -3.55 0.56 8.41
C VAL A 22 -3.05 0.67 6.97
N ILE A 23 -3.68 -0.06 6.05
CA ILE A 23 -3.40 0.01 4.61
C ILE A 23 -4.29 1.09 3.99
N LEU A 24 -3.68 2.10 3.38
CA LEU A 24 -4.39 3.25 2.84
C LEU A 24 -4.85 3.03 1.39
N LEU A 25 -6.15 3.15 1.15
CA LEU A 25 -6.80 2.84 -0.13
C LEU A 25 -7.13 4.11 -0.95
N LYS A 26 -8.15 4.04 -1.82
CA LYS A 26 -8.49 5.10 -2.77
C LYS A 26 -8.92 6.41 -2.10
N GLU A 27 -9.59 6.32 -0.95
CA GLU A 27 -10.08 7.47 -0.18
C GLU A 27 -9.09 7.93 0.91
N ARG A 28 -7.82 7.60 0.77
CA ARG A 28 -6.79 8.05 1.71
C ARG A 28 -6.62 9.57 1.67
N GLN A 29 -6.29 10.12 2.83
CA GLN A 29 -5.71 11.47 2.97
C GLN A 29 -4.50 11.68 2.06
N SER A 30 -4.32 12.91 1.56
CA SER A 30 -3.18 13.29 0.71
C SER A 30 -1.86 13.36 1.48
N THR A 31 -1.92 13.67 2.77
CA THR A 31 -0.77 13.77 3.69
C THR A 31 -1.03 13.03 4.99
N GLY A 32 0.02 12.55 5.67
CA GLY A 32 -0.12 11.79 6.92
C GLY A 32 1.06 11.98 7.87
N GLY A 33 0.76 11.94 9.17
CA GLY A 33 1.73 12.10 10.27
C GLY A 33 2.09 10.79 10.99
N TYR A 34 1.56 9.64 10.57
CA TYR A 34 1.91 8.35 11.16
C TYR A 34 3.17 7.76 10.51
N PRO A 35 3.99 7.00 11.27
CA PRO A 35 5.07 6.19 10.69
C PRO A 35 4.55 5.32 9.55
N MET A 36 5.29 5.26 8.45
CA MET A 36 4.98 4.41 7.31
C MET A 36 6.04 3.32 7.22
N ILE A 37 5.62 2.05 7.19
CA ILE A 37 6.55 0.91 7.17
C ILE A 37 6.77 0.34 5.76
N GLY A 38 6.00 0.79 4.78
CA GLY A 38 6.10 0.35 3.40
C GLY A 38 4.82 0.62 2.63
N ALA A 39 4.69 -0.02 1.46
CA ALA A 39 3.47 0.01 0.67
C ALA A 39 3.20 -1.35 0.03
N VAL A 40 1.92 -1.73 -0.03
CA VAL A 40 1.44 -2.90 -0.77
C VAL A 40 1.53 -2.59 -2.27
N SER A 41 1.99 -3.57 -3.05
CA SER A 41 2.01 -3.48 -4.51
C SER A 41 0.64 -3.11 -5.06
N ARG A 42 0.59 -2.26 -6.11
CA ARG A 42 -0.66 -1.94 -6.80
C ARG A 42 -1.38 -3.18 -7.31
N LEU A 43 -0.63 -4.18 -7.77
CA LEU A 43 -1.19 -5.44 -8.25
C LEU A 43 -1.59 -6.38 -7.12
N ASP A 44 -1.23 -6.13 -5.86
CA ASP A 44 -1.66 -6.98 -4.73
C ASP A 44 -2.77 -6.36 -3.89
N LEU A 45 -3.03 -5.05 -4.04
CA LEU A 45 -4.09 -4.36 -3.31
C LEU A 45 -5.46 -5.00 -3.48
N PHE A 46 -5.76 -5.57 -4.66
CA PHE A 46 -7.04 -6.23 -4.88
C PHE A 46 -7.24 -7.44 -3.94
N LYS A 47 -6.15 -8.13 -3.54
CA LYS A 47 -6.21 -9.27 -2.62
C LYS A 47 -6.62 -8.82 -1.22
N VAL A 48 -6.11 -7.66 -0.79
CA VAL A 48 -6.42 -7.06 0.52
C VAL A 48 -7.88 -6.61 0.57
N VAL A 49 -8.35 -5.89 -0.45
CA VAL A 49 -9.71 -5.30 -0.43
C VAL A 49 -10.82 -6.33 -0.60
N GLN A 50 -10.50 -7.55 -1.05
CA GLN A 50 -11.43 -8.67 -1.16
C GLN A 50 -11.46 -9.54 0.13
N ALA A 51 -10.61 -9.24 1.12
CA ALA A 51 -10.57 -9.99 2.36
C ALA A 51 -11.73 -9.61 3.29
N PHE A 52 -12.39 -10.60 3.89
CA PHE A 52 -13.41 -10.35 4.92
C PHE A 52 -12.77 -9.90 6.23
N PRO A 53 -13.49 -9.15 7.08
CA PRO A 53 -13.04 -8.85 8.44
C PRO A 53 -12.61 -10.12 9.19
N GLY A 54 -11.45 -10.06 9.86
CA GLY A 54 -10.87 -11.21 10.55
C GLY A 54 -10.02 -12.15 9.68
N THR A 55 -9.96 -11.92 8.35
CA THR A 55 -9.06 -12.68 7.48
C THR A 55 -7.60 -12.38 7.85
N PRO A 56 -6.76 -13.39 8.15
CA PRO A 56 -5.36 -13.16 8.47
C PRO A 56 -4.60 -12.70 7.22
N ILE A 57 -3.83 -11.61 7.35
CA ILE A 57 -3.01 -11.05 6.29
C ILE A 57 -1.54 -11.16 6.69
N ARG A 58 -0.69 -11.62 5.77
CA ARG A 58 0.77 -11.66 5.92
C ARG A 58 1.42 -10.89 4.79
N PHE A 59 2.33 -9.98 5.14
CA PHE A 59 3.16 -9.28 4.15
C PHE A 59 4.41 -10.10 3.82
N ALA A 60 4.85 -10.00 2.58
CA ALA A 60 6.14 -10.50 2.12
C ALA A 60 6.94 -9.33 1.53
N LEU A 61 8.24 -9.28 1.83
CA LEU A 61 9.13 -8.34 1.18
C LEU A 61 9.28 -8.72 -0.29
N ALA A 62 9.33 -7.70 -1.15
CA ALA A 62 9.48 -7.86 -2.58
C ALA A 62 10.36 -6.75 -3.13
N ASP A 63 11.06 -7.03 -4.23
CA ASP A 63 11.88 -6.06 -4.94
C ASP A 63 10.98 -5.00 -5.63
N PRO A 64 11.11 -3.70 -5.29
CA PRO A 64 10.35 -2.64 -5.92
C PRO A 64 10.56 -2.54 -7.44
N ALA A 65 11.76 -2.87 -7.94
CA ALA A 65 12.04 -2.81 -9.38
C ALA A 65 11.25 -3.89 -10.13
N ARG A 66 11.26 -5.12 -9.64
CA ARG A 66 10.41 -6.21 -10.13
C ARG A 66 8.93 -5.85 -10.12
N LEU A 67 8.39 -5.37 -8.99
CA LEU A 67 6.96 -5.02 -8.89
C LEU A 67 6.56 -3.90 -9.87
N ARG A 68 7.44 -2.93 -10.09
CA ARG A 68 7.22 -1.88 -11.09
C ARG A 68 7.19 -2.44 -12.51
N ASN A 69 8.08 -3.38 -12.85
CA ASN A 69 8.08 -4.04 -14.15
C ASN A 69 6.80 -4.85 -14.38
N GLU A 70 6.33 -5.59 -13.37
CA GLU A 70 5.08 -6.34 -13.42
C GLU A 70 3.88 -5.41 -13.62
N LEU A 71 3.84 -4.27 -12.91
CA LEU A 71 2.80 -3.26 -13.10
C LEU A 71 2.79 -2.68 -14.51
N MET A 72 3.97 -2.39 -15.09
CA MET A 72 4.05 -1.89 -16.47
C MET A 72 3.57 -2.94 -17.48
N ARG A 73 3.90 -4.22 -17.27
CA ARG A 73 3.38 -5.31 -18.11
C ARG A 73 1.87 -5.42 -18.03
N PHE A 74 1.29 -5.27 -16.83
CA PHE A 74 -0.16 -5.23 -16.64
C PHE A 74 -0.79 -4.09 -17.45
N TYR A 75 -0.26 -2.87 -17.35
CA TYR A 75 -0.80 -1.73 -18.10
C TYR A 75 -0.70 -1.92 -19.61
N ASN A 76 0.43 -2.43 -20.11
CA ASN A 76 0.61 -2.68 -21.54
C ASN A 76 -0.34 -3.78 -22.04
N PHE A 77 -0.56 -4.84 -21.26
CA PHE A 77 -1.49 -5.91 -21.62
C PHE A 77 -2.92 -5.39 -21.83
N TRP A 78 -3.35 -4.45 -21.00
CA TRP A 78 -4.69 -3.86 -21.07
C TRP A 78 -4.79 -2.62 -21.96
N GLY A 79 -3.71 -2.20 -22.64
CA GLY A 79 -3.69 -0.96 -23.44
C GLY A 79 -3.96 0.30 -22.62
N LEU A 80 -3.65 0.27 -21.31
CA LEU A 80 -3.79 1.41 -20.39
C LEU A 80 -2.57 2.34 -20.44
N ARG A 81 -1.64 2.07 -21.34
CA ARG A 81 -0.42 2.83 -21.59
C ARG A 81 -0.10 2.83 -23.07
#